data_AF-A0A494TFP5-F1
#
_entry.id   AF-A0A494TFP5-F1
#
_cell.length_a   1.000
_cell.length_b   1.000
_cell.length_c   1.000
_cell.angle_alpha   90.00
_cell.angle_beta   90.00
_cell.angle_gamma   90.00
#
_symmetry.space_group_name_H-M   'P 1'
#
loop_
_entity.id
_entity.type
_entity.pdbx_description
1 polymer ?
#
loop_
_entity_poly.entity_id
_entity_poly.type
_entity_poly.pdbx_seq_one_letter_code
_entity_poly.pdbx_strand_id
1 'polypeptide(L)'
;MPGTDIMTHSPLILRPDPSRTVIRPFFAEDQPPFVVEGHSRAQRIIDRVLTLSQQDLADELDRVMTSLSSRHRDVKQVLMRRFRELSEMIGSLDSLSHECALLVSAYFSAEFSFEAAALFNPSIALHPDQSNLPAGTIRFAMSLRGIGEGHVSSVTFRTGTWGIDGTVVIDTPSGTVASPIIESVDGEGMDSVTRIICAGANDASESILFPVTASQHQGIEDLRLVRFVEDDGEIEYLGTYTAYSGSVARSELLHATDFRSFEMRPLKGSAAETKGMALFPRRINGRYAMLARQDNENVWLLYSDDLYTWDGGEKIITPKYFWEFFQIGNCGSPIEIDEGWLVLTHGVGSVRNYCIGACLLDRDDPSKILKRMSLPLVHPSPKERDGYVPNVVYSCGGLVYDRTLLLPYGVADSFTAFASVSLDDLLGAMS
;
A
#
# COMPACT_ATOMS: atom_id res chain seq x y z
N MET A 1 10.30 -22.13 -17.35
CA MET A 1 11.50 -21.30 -17.53
C MET A 1 12.55 -21.89 -16.59
N PRO A 2 13.84 -22.02 -16.97
CA PRO A 2 14.85 -22.36 -15.97
C PRO A 2 14.93 -21.21 -14.95
N GLY A 3 14.77 -21.54 -13.67
CA GLY A 3 14.92 -20.64 -12.53
C GLY A 3 15.92 -21.22 -11.54
N THR A 4 16.29 -20.44 -10.53
CA THR A 4 17.19 -20.90 -9.48
C THR A 4 16.38 -21.61 -8.40
N ASP A 5 16.59 -22.92 -8.25
CA ASP A 5 15.85 -23.77 -7.29
C ASP A 5 16.52 -23.76 -5.91
N ILE A 6 16.55 -22.58 -5.27
CA ILE A 6 17.13 -22.36 -3.93
C ILE A 6 16.13 -21.81 -2.91
N MET A 7 14.92 -21.46 -3.35
CA MET A 7 13.89 -20.87 -2.49
C MET A 7 13.11 -21.96 -1.75
N THR A 8 12.92 -21.78 -0.45
CA THR A 8 11.95 -22.55 0.33
C THR A 8 10.60 -21.84 0.30
N HIS A 9 9.62 -22.42 -0.38
CA HIS A 9 8.28 -21.84 -0.49
C HIS A 9 7.42 -22.21 0.72
N SER A 10 6.79 -21.20 1.32
CA SER A 10 5.83 -21.40 2.41
C SER A 10 4.45 -21.79 1.88
N PRO A 11 3.68 -22.65 2.58
CA PRO A 11 2.29 -22.91 2.25
C PRO A 11 1.35 -21.74 2.63
N LEU A 12 1.86 -20.73 3.33
CA LEU A 12 1.11 -19.53 3.72
C LEU A 12 0.71 -18.73 2.47
N ILE A 13 -0.59 -18.44 2.36
CA ILE A 13 -1.16 -17.61 1.30
C ILE A 13 -2.10 -16.59 1.92
N LEU A 14 -1.95 -15.32 1.57
CA LEU A 14 -2.94 -14.29 1.88
C LEU A 14 -3.85 -14.06 0.68
N ARG A 15 -5.14 -14.31 0.89
CA ARG A 15 -6.17 -14.17 -0.12
C ARG A 15 -7.00 -12.90 0.10
N PRO A 16 -7.68 -12.41 -0.94
CA PRO A 16 -8.71 -11.38 -0.81
C PRO A 16 -9.77 -11.79 0.22
N ASP A 17 -10.26 -10.83 0.98
CA ASP A 17 -11.31 -11.03 1.98
C ASP A 17 -12.43 -10.00 1.79
N PRO A 18 -13.56 -10.39 1.16
CA PRO A 18 -14.66 -9.47 0.92
C PRO A 18 -15.38 -9.02 2.20
N SER A 19 -15.15 -9.68 3.34
CA SER A 19 -15.76 -9.30 4.61
C SER A 19 -15.14 -8.04 5.22
N ARG A 20 -13.91 -7.69 4.80
CA ARG A 20 -13.22 -6.48 5.26
C ARG A 20 -13.79 -5.26 4.56
N THR A 21 -14.61 -4.50 5.30
CA THR A 21 -15.33 -3.34 4.77
C THR A 21 -15.03 -2.10 5.58
N VAL A 22 -15.18 -0.94 4.95
CA VAL A 22 -15.11 0.38 5.61
C VAL A 22 -16.34 1.20 5.23
N ILE A 23 -16.79 2.08 6.13
CA ILE A 23 -17.82 3.06 5.81
C ILE A 23 -17.17 4.27 5.13
N ARG A 24 -17.63 4.57 3.91
CA ARG A 24 -17.19 5.73 3.09
C ARG A 24 -18.37 6.61 2.70
N PRO A 25 -18.12 7.90 2.37
CA PRO A 25 -19.14 8.75 1.74
C PRO A 25 -19.66 8.14 0.44
N PHE A 26 -20.96 8.26 0.23
CA PHE A 26 -21.66 7.87 -0.98
C PHE A 26 -22.65 8.96 -1.38
N PHE A 27 -22.41 9.56 -2.54
CA PHE A 27 -23.28 10.58 -3.11
C PHE A 27 -23.94 10.04 -4.37
N ALA A 28 -25.26 10.12 -4.39
CA ALA A 28 -26.02 9.75 -5.55
C ALA A 28 -26.40 11.01 -6.33
N GLU A 29 -25.83 11.16 -7.52
CA GLU A 29 -26.20 12.24 -8.44
C GLU A 29 -27.36 11.82 -9.36
N ASP A 30 -28.01 12.84 -9.92
CA ASP A 30 -28.95 12.63 -11.02
C ASP A 30 -28.17 12.49 -12.32
N GLN A 31 -28.51 11.47 -13.11
CA GLN A 31 -27.98 11.34 -14.47
C GLN A 31 -28.65 12.40 -15.36
N PRO A 32 -27.91 13.12 -16.23
CA PRO A 32 -28.54 13.90 -17.29
C PRO A 32 -29.46 12.98 -18.13
N PRO A 33 -30.73 13.35 -18.47
CA PRO A 33 -31.42 14.65 -18.37
C PRO A 33 -32.32 14.83 -17.12
N PHE A 34 -32.20 13.99 -16.09
CA PHE A 34 -33.10 13.95 -14.94
C PHE A 34 -32.71 14.88 -13.80
N VAL A 35 -31.75 15.78 -14.02
CA VAL A 35 -31.32 16.77 -13.04
C VAL A 35 -32.48 17.74 -12.76
N VAL A 36 -32.82 17.90 -11.48
CA VAL A 36 -33.84 18.87 -11.04
C VAL A 36 -33.13 20.10 -10.49
N GLU A 37 -33.25 21.21 -11.22
CA GLU A 37 -32.63 22.48 -10.84
C GLU A 37 -33.13 22.96 -9.47
N GLY A 38 -32.21 23.36 -8.58
CA GLY A 38 -32.52 23.82 -7.23
C GLY A 38 -32.97 22.73 -6.24
N HIS A 39 -33.13 21.47 -6.67
CA HIS A 39 -33.58 20.39 -5.80
C HIS A 39 -32.82 19.09 -6.09
N SER A 40 -31.56 19.04 -5.65
CA SER A 40 -30.66 17.91 -5.92
C SER A 40 -31.23 16.58 -5.40
N ARG A 41 -30.75 15.46 -5.94
CA ARG A 41 -31.10 14.12 -5.45
C ARG A 41 -30.81 13.96 -3.96
N ALA A 42 -29.72 14.57 -3.48
CA ALA A 42 -29.38 14.59 -2.08
C ALA A 42 -30.47 15.30 -1.24
N GLN A 43 -30.90 16.50 -1.64
CA GLN A 43 -31.97 17.23 -0.95
C GLN A 43 -33.27 16.43 -0.93
N ARG A 44 -33.64 15.80 -2.06
CA ARG A 44 -34.83 14.95 -2.15
C ARG A 44 -34.77 13.71 -1.25
N ILE A 45 -33.59 13.18 -0.96
CA ILE A 45 -33.42 12.07 0.00
C ILE A 45 -33.63 12.60 1.41
N ILE A 46 -33.01 13.73 1.75
CA ILE A 46 -33.16 14.38 3.06
C ILE A 46 -34.63 14.68 3.34
N ASP A 47 -35.33 15.33 2.41
CA ASP A 47 -36.74 15.69 2.56
C ASP A 47 -37.61 14.46 2.84
N ARG A 48 -37.34 13.32 2.19
CA ARG A 48 -38.05 12.05 2.44
C ARG A 48 -37.80 11.54 3.85
N VAL A 49 -36.57 11.60 4.35
CA VAL A 49 -36.25 11.21 5.73
C VAL A 49 -37.01 12.10 6.73
N LEU A 50 -37.13 13.41 6.44
CA LEU A 50 -37.87 14.35 7.29
C LEU A 50 -39.38 14.13 7.32
N THR A 51 -39.94 13.42 6.33
CA THR A 51 -41.36 13.05 6.31
C THR A 51 -41.69 11.79 7.10
N LEU A 52 -40.69 11.05 7.61
CA LEU A 52 -40.92 9.84 8.39
C LEU A 52 -41.64 10.16 9.71
N SER A 53 -42.52 9.25 10.13
CA SER A 53 -43.05 9.32 11.49
C SER A 53 -41.93 9.02 12.50
N GLN A 54 -42.12 9.43 13.75
CA GLN A 54 -41.14 9.15 14.82
C GLN A 54 -40.89 7.63 14.98
N GLN A 55 -41.92 6.80 14.75
CA GLN A 55 -41.82 5.35 14.81
C GLN A 55 -41.01 4.80 13.63
N ASP A 56 -41.33 5.21 12.40
CA ASP A 56 -40.62 4.72 11.20
C ASP A 56 -39.14 5.13 11.21
N LEU A 57 -38.84 6.35 11.69
CA LEU A 57 -37.47 6.82 11.88
C LEU A 57 -36.72 5.93 12.88
N ALA A 58 -37.34 5.60 14.01
CA ALA A 58 -36.73 4.77 15.05
C ALA A 58 -36.48 3.34 14.55
N ASP A 59 -37.45 2.74 13.87
CA ASP A 59 -37.36 1.36 13.36
C ASP A 59 -36.28 1.25 12.27
N GLU A 60 -36.22 2.20 11.33
CA GLU A 60 -35.21 2.21 10.29
C GLU A 60 -33.81 2.48 10.86
N LEU A 61 -33.69 3.38 11.84
CA LEU A 61 -32.42 3.64 12.51
C LEU A 61 -31.92 2.40 13.27
N ASP A 62 -32.80 1.69 13.98
CA ASP A 62 -32.45 0.45 14.68
C ASP A 62 -31.95 -0.63 13.70
N ARG A 63 -32.64 -0.79 12.56
CA ARG A 63 -32.22 -1.69 11.48
C ARG A 63 -30.82 -1.35 10.96
N VAL A 64 -30.56 -0.08 10.66
CA VAL A 64 -29.26 0.40 10.17
C VAL A 64 -28.17 0.19 11.21
N MET A 65 -28.42 0.56 12.47
CA MET A 65 -27.45 0.43 13.56
C MET A 65 -27.12 -1.04 13.84
N THR A 66 -28.12 -1.92 13.87
CA THR A 66 -27.92 -3.36 14.06
C THR A 66 -27.06 -3.94 12.93
N SER A 67 -27.35 -3.58 11.68
CA SER A 67 -26.58 -4.04 10.52
C SER A 67 -25.13 -3.56 10.58
N LEU A 68 -24.89 -2.25 10.73
CA LEU A 68 -23.55 -1.69 10.69
C LEU A 68 -22.71 -2.09 11.92
N SER A 69 -23.31 -2.14 13.11
CA SER A 69 -22.58 -2.47 14.35
C SER A 69 -22.13 -3.93 14.40
N SER A 70 -22.64 -4.79 13.50
CA SER A 70 -22.15 -6.17 13.36
C SER A 70 -20.76 -6.26 12.71
N ARG A 71 -20.31 -5.21 12.00
CA ARG A 71 -19.05 -5.19 11.23
C ARG A 71 -18.17 -3.96 11.46
N HIS A 72 -18.72 -2.92 12.10
CA HIS A 72 -18.04 -1.65 12.30
C HIS A 72 -18.07 -1.24 13.77
N ARG A 73 -16.99 -0.62 14.22
CA ARG A 73 -16.89 -0.02 15.56
C ARG A 73 -17.37 1.43 15.50
N ASP A 74 -17.94 1.91 16.61
CA ASP A 74 -18.29 3.32 16.80
C ASP A 74 -19.19 3.92 15.71
N VAL A 75 -20.11 3.11 15.15
CA VAL A 75 -20.97 3.46 14.01
C VAL A 75 -21.64 4.83 14.16
N LYS A 76 -22.21 5.13 15.33
CA LYS A 76 -22.86 6.42 15.59
C LYS A 76 -21.88 7.60 15.47
N GLN A 77 -20.65 7.43 15.96
CA GLN A 77 -19.63 8.48 15.88
C GLN A 77 -19.17 8.68 14.44
N VAL A 78 -18.96 7.60 13.69
CA VAL A 78 -18.61 7.64 12.27
C VAL A 78 -19.70 8.35 11.47
N LEU A 79 -20.96 7.96 11.65
CA LEU A 79 -22.11 8.57 10.98
C LEU A 79 -22.29 10.04 11.34
N MET A 80 -22.15 10.41 12.63
CA MET A 80 -22.21 11.83 13.02
C MET A 80 -21.06 12.66 12.45
N ARG A 81 -19.87 12.09 12.30
CA ARG A 81 -18.76 12.76 11.61
C ARG A 81 -19.10 13.00 10.15
N ARG A 82 -19.62 11.98 9.45
CA ARG A 82 -20.09 12.10 8.05
C ARG A 82 -21.22 13.12 7.90
N PHE A 83 -22.12 13.19 8.88
CA PHE A 83 -23.18 14.18 8.90
C PHE A 83 -22.63 15.61 8.89
N ARG A 84 -21.59 15.90 9.69
CA ARG A 84 -20.96 17.24 9.71
C ARG A 84 -20.36 17.60 8.34
N GLU A 85 -19.63 16.67 7.73
CA GLU A 85 -19.05 16.83 6.39
C GLU A 85 -20.16 17.07 5.33
N LEU A 86 -21.27 16.34 5.43
CA LEU A 86 -22.43 16.50 4.55
C LEU A 86 -23.09 17.88 4.73
N SER A 87 -23.26 18.33 5.98
CA SER A 87 -23.86 19.63 6.31
C SER A 87 -23.05 20.80 5.76
N GLU A 88 -21.72 20.70 5.76
CA GLU A 88 -20.83 21.70 5.14
C GLU A 88 -21.01 21.78 3.61
N MET A 89 -21.30 20.66 2.96
CA MET A 89 -21.47 20.58 1.51
C MET A 89 -22.86 21.05 1.02
N ILE A 90 -23.93 20.62 1.72
CA ILE A 90 -25.32 20.87 1.30
C ILE A 90 -25.89 22.15 1.92
N GLY A 91 -25.37 22.57 3.08
CA GLY A 91 -25.86 23.71 3.85
C GLY A 91 -27.10 23.40 4.70
N SER A 92 -27.30 24.20 5.77
CA SER A 92 -28.52 24.28 6.60
C SER A 92 -29.19 22.95 7.03
N LEU A 93 -28.44 22.05 7.67
CA LEU A 93 -28.99 20.85 8.34
C LEU A 93 -28.89 20.91 9.88
N ASP A 94 -28.53 22.06 10.45
CA ASP A 94 -28.19 22.18 11.88
C ASP A 94 -29.39 22.02 12.84
N SER A 95 -30.62 22.07 12.32
CA SER A 95 -31.84 21.95 13.11
C SER A 95 -32.38 20.51 13.20
N LEU A 96 -31.70 19.53 12.64
CA LEU A 96 -32.14 18.13 12.67
C LEU A 96 -31.99 17.52 14.07
N SER A 97 -32.92 16.64 14.45
CA SER A 97 -32.72 15.80 15.63
C SER A 97 -31.53 14.86 15.43
N HIS A 98 -31.00 14.33 16.54
CA HIS A 98 -29.85 13.43 16.49
C HIS A 98 -30.15 12.17 15.67
N GLU A 99 -31.34 11.60 15.81
CA GLU A 99 -31.81 10.42 15.09
C GLU A 99 -31.96 10.68 13.59
N CYS A 100 -32.52 11.85 13.22
CA CYS A 100 -32.61 12.27 11.82
C CYS A 100 -31.22 12.45 11.21
N ALA A 101 -30.29 13.11 11.93
CA ALA A 101 -28.92 13.31 11.46
C ALA A 101 -28.20 11.98 11.21
N LEU A 102 -28.35 11.00 12.12
CA LEU A 102 -27.80 9.66 11.95
C LEU A 102 -28.41 8.96 10.72
N LEU A 103 -29.73 8.94 10.57
CA LEU A 103 -30.36 8.25 9.43
C LEU A 103 -30.04 8.94 8.10
N VAL A 104 -30.06 10.27 8.04
CA VAL A 104 -29.62 11.03 6.86
C VAL A 104 -28.20 10.62 6.49
N SER A 105 -27.26 10.67 7.43
CA SER A 105 -25.86 10.31 7.14
C SER A 105 -25.69 8.86 6.67
N ALA A 106 -26.52 7.93 7.15
CA ALA A 106 -26.50 6.55 6.69
C ALA A 106 -26.90 6.42 5.22
N TYR A 107 -27.87 7.21 4.73
CA TYR A 107 -28.24 7.24 3.30
C TYR A 107 -27.13 7.80 2.39
N PHE A 108 -26.22 8.60 2.95
CA PHE A 108 -25.05 9.16 2.25
C PHE A 108 -23.75 8.41 2.58
N SER A 109 -23.88 7.18 3.07
CA SER A 109 -22.75 6.30 3.39
C SER A 109 -22.90 4.97 2.66
N ALA A 110 -21.77 4.36 2.32
CA ALA A 110 -21.70 3.01 1.77
C ALA A 110 -20.66 2.18 2.51
N GLU A 111 -20.94 0.89 2.68
CA GLU A 111 -19.92 -0.09 3.07
C GLU A 111 -19.15 -0.51 1.82
N PHE A 112 -17.83 -0.33 1.87
CA PHE A 112 -16.94 -0.61 0.75
C PHE A 112 -15.96 -1.72 1.13
N SER A 113 -15.98 -2.80 0.35
CA SER A 113 -15.04 -3.91 0.52
C SER A 113 -13.77 -3.65 -0.29
N PHE A 114 -12.67 -3.35 0.40
CA PHE A 114 -11.46 -2.78 -0.21
C PHE A 114 -10.40 -3.80 -0.63
N GLU A 115 -10.57 -5.04 -0.19
CA GLU A 115 -9.69 -6.16 -0.56
C GLU A 115 -10.53 -7.37 -1.02
N ALA A 116 -11.69 -7.13 -1.63
CA ALA A 116 -12.60 -8.18 -2.10
C ALA A 116 -12.07 -8.95 -3.31
N ALA A 117 -11.34 -8.26 -4.20
CA ALA A 117 -11.02 -8.77 -5.53
C ALA A 117 -9.60 -9.33 -5.62
N ALA A 118 -8.64 -8.65 -4.99
CA ALA A 118 -7.22 -9.03 -5.01
C ALA A 118 -6.49 -8.45 -3.78
N LEU A 119 -5.45 -9.14 -3.30
CA LEU A 119 -4.60 -8.75 -2.18
C LEU A 119 -3.13 -9.17 -2.43
N PHE A 120 -2.32 -8.26 -2.97
CA PHE A 120 -1.02 -8.60 -3.59
C PHE A 120 0.00 -7.46 -3.47
N ASN A 121 1.12 -7.57 -4.18
CA ASN A 121 2.24 -6.60 -4.20
C ASN A 121 2.73 -6.17 -2.80
N PRO A 122 3.10 -7.13 -1.94
CA PRO A 122 3.48 -6.85 -0.57
C PRO A 122 4.80 -6.11 -0.45
N SER A 123 4.91 -5.23 0.53
CA SER A 123 6.19 -4.73 1.07
C SER A 123 6.24 -5.01 2.57
N ILE A 124 7.43 -5.24 3.13
CA ILE A 124 7.62 -5.71 4.50
C ILE A 124 8.77 -4.96 5.17
N ALA A 125 8.59 -4.61 6.45
CA ALA A 125 9.60 -3.98 7.29
C ALA A 125 9.50 -4.48 8.74
N LEU A 126 10.56 -4.29 9.54
CA LEU A 126 10.50 -4.56 10.98
C LEU A 126 9.44 -3.69 11.66
N HIS A 127 8.57 -4.29 12.46
CA HIS A 127 7.58 -3.54 13.24
C HIS A 127 8.29 -2.67 14.30
N PRO A 128 7.79 -1.45 14.63
CA PRO A 128 8.42 -0.59 15.63
C PRO A 128 8.48 -1.23 17.02
N ASP A 129 7.42 -1.93 17.40
CA ASP A 129 7.39 -2.72 18.64
C ASP A 129 7.93 -4.14 18.39
N GLN A 130 9.04 -4.48 19.06
CA GLN A 130 9.66 -5.81 19.12
C GLN A 130 9.58 -6.44 20.52
N SER A 131 8.77 -5.89 21.43
CA SER A 131 8.64 -6.40 22.79
C SER A 131 7.82 -7.70 22.87
N ASN A 132 8.06 -8.46 23.94
CA ASN A 132 7.31 -9.68 24.29
C ASN A 132 7.36 -10.78 23.23
N LEU A 133 8.48 -10.90 22.50
CA LEU A 133 8.70 -11.94 21.51
C LEU A 133 9.54 -13.09 22.09
N PRO A 134 9.31 -14.34 21.65
CA PRO A 134 10.25 -15.43 21.91
C PRO A 134 11.66 -15.09 21.41
N ALA A 135 12.68 -15.68 22.03
CA ALA A 135 14.06 -15.52 21.58
C ALA A 135 14.21 -16.02 20.14
N GLY A 136 14.90 -15.24 19.29
CA GLY A 136 15.06 -15.59 17.88
C GLY A 136 13.82 -15.29 17.02
N THR A 137 12.86 -14.51 17.51
CA THR A 137 11.68 -14.07 16.74
C THR A 137 11.66 -12.55 16.59
N ILE A 138 11.28 -12.09 15.40
CA ILE A 138 11.00 -10.68 15.12
C ILE A 138 9.52 -10.49 14.78
N ARG A 139 9.02 -9.28 14.99
CA ARG A 139 7.72 -8.82 14.50
C ARG A 139 7.92 -7.98 13.24
N PHE A 140 7.06 -8.14 12.25
CA PHE A 140 7.07 -7.33 11.03
C PHE A 140 5.73 -6.64 10.81
N ALA A 141 5.78 -5.54 10.07
CA ALA A 141 4.64 -4.89 9.44
C ALA A 141 4.76 -5.09 7.93
N MET A 142 3.62 -5.33 7.28
CA MET A 142 3.54 -5.54 5.85
C MET A 142 2.43 -4.68 5.28
N SER A 143 2.72 -3.96 4.20
CA SER A 143 1.69 -3.30 3.38
C SER A 143 1.32 -4.20 2.22
N LEU A 144 0.04 -4.21 1.85
CA LEU A 144 -0.52 -4.97 0.74
C LEU A 144 -1.38 -4.05 -0.12
N ARG A 145 -1.36 -4.28 -1.43
CA ARG A 145 -2.29 -3.68 -2.38
C ARG A 145 -3.61 -4.43 -2.34
N GLY A 146 -4.67 -3.79 -1.87
CA GLY A 146 -6.03 -4.31 -1.88
C GLY A 146 -6.83 -3.74 -3.05
N ILE A 147 -7.48 -4.61 -3.83
CA ILE A 147 -8.42 -4.21 -4.88
C ILE A 147 -9.84 -4.46 -4.40
N GLY A 148 -10.61 -3.39 -4.32
CA GLY A 148 -12.00 -3.41 -3.88
C GLY A 148 -13.02 -3.32 -5.01
N GLU A 149 -14.25 -3.01 -4.63
CA GLU A 149 -15.33 -2.67 -5.56
C GLU A 149 -14.90 -1.54 -6.52
N GLY A 150 -15.30 -1.64 -7.79
CA GLY A 150 -14.93 -0.67 -8.83
C GLY A 150 -13.47 -0.74 -9.27
N HIS A 151 -12.73 -1.79 -8.87
CA HIS A 151 -11.30 -1.99 -9.18
C HIS A 151 -10.39 -0.86 -8.69
N VAL A 152 -10.79 -0.19 -7.60
CA VAL A 152 -9.98 0.87 -6.98
C VAL A 152 -8.92 0.24 -6.09
N SER A 153 -7.67 0.70 -6.25
CA SER A 153 -6.55 0.24 -5.45
C SER A 153 -6.42 1.01 -4.14
N SER A 154 -6.21 0.25 -3.07
CA SER A 154 -5.97 0.74 -1.70
C SER A 154 -4.73 0.08 -1.11
N VAL A 155 -4.20 0.65 -0.02
CA VAL A 155 -3.15 0.02 0.78
C VAL A 155 -3.73 -0.37 2.14
N THR A 156 -3.59 -1.65 2.49
CA THR A 156 -3.94 -2.20 3.80
C THR A 156 -2.71 -2.85 4.43
N PHE A 157 -2.76 -3.10 5.73
CA PHE A 157 -1.62 -3.61 6.47
C PHE A 157 -1.92 -4.96 7.12
N ARG A 158 -0.85 -5.74 7.33
CA ARG A 158 -0.82 -6.92 8.19
C ARG A 158 0.39 -6.85 9.08
N THR A 159 0.29 -7.44 10.26
CA THR A 159 1.43 -7.70 11.13
C THR A 159 1.63 -9.20 11.24
N GLY A 160 2.80 -9.60 11.72
CA GLY A 160 3.11 -10.99 11.95
C GLY A 160 4.44 -11.15 12.66
N THR A 161 4.78 -12.40 12.93
CA THR A 161 6.05 -12.78 13.52
C THR A 161 6.80 -13.75 12.62
N TRP A 162 8.12 -13.68 12.67
CA TRP A 162 9.01 -14.56 11.93
C TRP A 162 10.16 -15.02 12.82
N GLY A 163 10.29 -16.34 12.98
CA GLY A 163 11.36 -16.97 13.75
C GLY A 163 12.55 -17.39 12.88
N ILE A 164 13.73 -17.47 13.50
CA ILE A 164 14.94 -18.06 12.90
C ILE A 164 14.76 -19.52 12.50
N ASP A 165 13.76 -20.21 13.05
CA ASP A 165 13.35 -21.56 12.67
C ASP A 165 12.62 -21.62 11.31
N GLY A 166 12.38 -20.47 10.69
CA GLY A 166 11.65 -20.32 9.43
C GLY A 166 10.14 -20.18 9.59
N THR A 167 9.61 -20.23 10.83
CA THR A 167 8.17 -20.12 11.07
C THR A 167 7.69 -18.70 10.84
N VAL A 168 6.82 -18.50 9.84
CA VAL A 168 6.15 -17.22 9.56
C VAL A 168 4.69 -17.32 9.99
N VAL A 169 4.25 -16.41 10.86
CA VAL A 169 2.86 -16.31 11.32
C VAL A 169 2.33 -14.92 10.98
N ILE A 170 1.18 -14.86 10.31
CA ILE A 170 0.44 -13.61 10.08
C ILE A 170 -0.59 -13.48 11.20
N ASP A 171 -0.62 -12.33 11.85
CA ASP A 171 -1.62 -12.03 12.87
C ASP A 171 -3.01 -12.03 12.22
N THR A 172 -4.01 -12.56 12.93
CA THR A 172 -5.38 -12.54 12.42
C THR A 172 -5.82 -11.08 12.28
N PRO A 173 -6.20 -10.61 11.06
CA PRO A 173 -6.62 -9.24 10.88
C PRO A 173 -7.91 -8.98 11.69
N SER A 174 -8.05 -7.76 12.19
CA SER A 174 -9.27 -7.35 12.87
C SER A 174 -10.46 -7.40 11.92
N GLY A 175 -11.61 -7.85 12.47
CA GLY A 175 -12.89 -7.90 11.76
C GLY A 175 -13.52 -6.51 11.55
N THR A 176 -12.95 -5.46 12.14
CA THR A 176 -13.39 -4.07 11.94
C THR A 176 -12.29 -3.25 11.29
N VAL A 177 -12.66 -2.18 10.58
CA VAL A 177 -11.70 -1.24 9.95
C VAL A 177 -12.09 0.18 10.35
N ALA A 178 -11.09 0.99 10.72
CA ALA A 178 -11.33 2.37 11.09
C ALA A 178 -11.65 3.19 9.83
N SER A 179 -12.76 3.94 9.85
CA SER A 179 -13.06 4.90 8.79
C SER A 179 -12.12 6.10 8.93
N PRO A 180 -11.21 6.34 7.95
CA PRO A 180 -10.14 7.32 8.09
C PRO A 180 -10.68 8.75 8.15
N ILE A 181 -9.97 9.58 8.91
CA ILE A 181 -10.12 11.05 8.90
C ILE A 181 -9.04 11.59 7.95
N ILE A 182 -9.46 12.42 7.01
CA ILE A 182 -8.57 13.02 6.02
C ILE A 182 -8.43 14.49 6.37
N GLU A 183 -7.20 14.92 6.63
CA GLU A 183 -6.86 16.31 6.88
C GLU A 183 -5.94 16.78 5.77
N SER A 184 -6.28 17.91 5.14
CA SER A 184 -5.33 18.64 4.30
C SER A 184 -4.58 19.60 5.21
N VAL A 185 -3.29 19.38 5.36
CA VAL A 185 -2.40 20.23 6.15
C VAL A 185 -1.58 21.07 5.16
N ASP A 186 -1.54 22.39 5.41
CA ASP A 186 -0.70 23.43 4.80
C ASP A 186 0.03 23.12 3.47
N GLY A 187 -0.11 24.03 2.50
CA GLY A 187 0.63 23.99 1.23
C GLY A 187 -0.27 23.92 0.00
N GLU A 188 0.18 24.48 -1.12
CA GLU A 188 -0.54 24.43 -2.40
C GLU A 188 0.18 23.51 -3.40
N GLY A 189 -0.58 22.81 -4.24
CA GLY A 189 -0.02 22.02 -5.34
C GLY A 189 0.89 20.89 -4.88
N MET A 190 2.19 20.97 -5.19
CA MET A 190 3.17 19.92 -4.86
C MET A 190 3.70 19.99 -3.44
N ASP A 191 3.38 21.05 -2.69
CA ASP A 191 3.72 21.20 -1.27
C ASP A 191 2.61 20.69 -0.34
N SER A 192 1.48 20.25 -0.90
CA SER A 192 0.35 19.78 -0.09
C SER A 192 0.69 18.55 0.73
N VAL A 193 0.31 18.55 2.00
CA VAL A 193 0.40 17.38 2.87
C VAL A 193 -1.00 16.84 3.12
N THR A 194 -1.20 15.56 2.81
CA THR A 194 -2.44 14.86 3.18
C THR A 194 -2.17 13.96 4.36
N ARG A 195 -2.86 14.21 5.47
CA ARG A 195 -2.79 13.35 6.66
C ARG A 195 -3.99 12.41 6.69
N ILE A 196 -3.72 11.12 6.85
CA ILE A 196 -4.72 10.06 7.01
C ILE A 196 -4.63 9.54 8.44
N ILE A 197 -5.70 9.73 9.22
CA ILE A 197 -5.75 9.35 10.63
C ILE A 197 -6.82 8.27 10.82
N CYS A 198 -6.38 7.06 11.15
CA CYS A 198 -7.22 5.94 11.52
C CYS A 198 -7.42 5.94 13.05
N ALA A 199 -7.98 7.02 13.61
CA ALA A 199 -8.01 7.27 15.06
C ALA A 199 -8.70 6.17 15.89
N GLY A 200 -9.61 5.39 15.29
CA GLY A 200 -10.29 4.26 15.93
C GLY A 200 -9.58 2.91 15.82
N ALA A 201 -8.41 2.87 15.18
CA ALA A 201 -7.64 1.65 14.93
C ALA A 201 -6.90 1.18 16.19
N ASN A 202 -7.15 -0.07 16.59
CA ASN A 202 -6.40 -0.73 17.68
C ASN A 202 -5.11 -1.37 17.18
N ASP A 203 -5.06 -1.79 15.92
CA ASP A 203 -3.93 -2.44 15.28
C ASP A 203 -3.80 -1.99 13.82
N ALA A 204 -2.63 -2.25 13.21
CA ALA A 204 -2.34 -1.81 11.85
C ALA A 204 -3.31 -2.36 10.79
N SER A 205 -3.88 -3.55 11.01
CA SER A 205 -4.84 -4.12 10.05
C SER A 205 -6.15 -3.34 9.98
N GLU A 206 -6.52 -2.60 11.04
CA GLU A 206 -7.68 -1.69 11.04
C GLU A 206 -7.43 -0.39 10.26
N SER A 207 -6.18 -0.15 9.82
CA SER A 207 -5.80 1.01 9.02
C SER A 207 -5.87 0.73 7.53
N ILE A 208 -6.28 1.75 6.79
CA ILE A 208 -6.37 1.70 5.34
C ILE A 208 -6.10 3.05 4.70
N LEU A 209 -5.37 3.02 3.58
CA LEU A 209 -5.11 4.18 2.74
C LEU A 209 -5.91 4.05 1.46
N PHE A 210 -6.82 5.00 1.26
CA PHE A 210 -7.60 5.13 0.04
C PHE A 210 -7.13 6.31 -0.80
N PRO A 211 -7.44 6.30 -2.11
CA PRO A 211 -7.44 7.49 -2.92
C PRO A 211 -8.20 8.64 -2.27
N VAL A 212 -7.50 9.71 -1.92
CA VAL A 212 -8.08 10.91 -1.30
C VAL A 212 -7.75 12.19 -2.06
N THR A 213 -6.76 12.15 -2.95
CA THR A 213 -6.41 13.26 -3.84
C THR A 213 -6.76 12.94 -5.30
N ALA A 214 -6.83 13.97 -6.15
CA ALA A 214 -7.11 13.79 -7.58
C ALA A 214 -6.04 12.95 -8.29
N SER A 215 -4.77 13.04 -7.88
CA SER A 215 -3.68 12.22 -8.45
C SER A 215 -3.84 10.74 -8.14
N GLN A 216 -4.60 10.39 -7.11
CA GLN A 216 -4.80 9.02 -6.64
C GLN A 216 -6.13 8.43 -7.14
N HIS A 217 -6.94 9.18 -7.90
CA HIS A 217 -8.34 8.83 -8.20
C HIS A 217 -8.61 7.37 -8.58
N GLN A 218 -7.70 6.75 -9.33
CA GLN A 218 -7.82 5.36 -9.77
C GLN A 218 -7.06 4.36 -8.86
N GLY A 219 -6.19 4.84 -7.97
CA GLY A 219 -5.54 3.99 -6.99
C GLY A 219 -4.32 4.58 -6.30
N ILE A 220 -4.05 4.04 -5.12
CA ILE A 220 -2.73 4.04 -4.47
C ILE A 220 -2.14 2.64 -4.70
N GLU A 221 -0.95 2.57 -5.30
CA GLU A 221 -0.37 1.30 -5.76
C GLU A 221 1.05 1.08 -5.25
N ASP A 222 1.38 -0.19 -4.97
CA ASP A 222 2.73 -0.71 -4.84
C ASP A 222 3.63 0.07 -3.86
N LEU A 223 3.15 0.26 -2.62
CA LEU A 223 3.89 0.90 -1.55
C LEU A 223 5.17 0.10 -1.22
N ARG A 224 6.31 0.77 -1.27
CA ARG A 224 7.64 0.25 -0.91
C ARG A 224 8.04 0.84 0.43
N LEU A 225 7.72 0.12 1.50
CA LEU A 225 7.96 0.54 2.86
C LEU A 225 9.43 0.30 3.25
N VAL A 226 10.01 1.23 3.99
CA VAL A 226 11.36 1.15 4.54
C VAL A 226 11.38 1.66 5.98
N ARG A 227 12.10 0.93 6.83
CA ARG A 227 12.53 1.43 8.13
C ARG A 227 13.79 2.25 7.90
N PHE A 228 13.64 3.56 7.80
CA PHE A 228 14.73 4.51 7.58
C PHE A 228 15.40 4.84 8.91
N VAL A 229 16.73 4.84 8.94
CA VAL A 229 17.54 5.23 10.11
C VAL A 229 18.27 6.52 9.76
N GLU A 230 17.94 7.60 10.45
CA GLU A 230 18.63 8.88 10.34
C GLU A 230 20.01 8.83 11.01
N ASP A 231 20.86 9.82 10.71
CA ASP A 231 22.25 9.86 11.19
C ASP A 231 22.37 9.98 12.72
N ASP A 232 21.32 10.49 13.39
CA ASP A 232 21.23 10.58 14.86
C ASP A 232 20.68 9.30 15.52
N GLY A 233 20.28 8.31 14.71
CA GLY A 233 19.73 7.03 15.15
C GLY A 233 18.20 7.03 15.30
N GLU A 234 17.52 8.14 15.02
CA GLU A 234 16.06 8.18 14.94
C GLU A 234 15.56 7.27 13.80
N ILE A 235 14.41 6.66 14.03
CA ILE A 235 13.84 5.66 13.13
C ILE A 235 12.52 6.20 12.58
N GLU A 236 12.45 6.26 11.25
CA GLU A 236 11.24 6.65 10.53
C GLU A 236 10.73 5.49 9.67
N TYR A 237 9.41 5.43 9.49
CA TYR A 237 8.79 4.48 8.56
C TYR A 237 8.32 5.25 7.33
N LEU A 238 9.16 5.21 6.30
CA LEU A 238 8.93 5.91 5.05
C LEU A 238 8.51 4.90 3.97
N GLY A 239 7.84 5.36 2.93
CA GLY A 239 7.61 4.50 1.78
C GLY A 239 7.16 5.26 0.55
N THR A 240 7.66 4.86 -0.60
CA THR A 240 7.26 5.42 -1.89
C THR A 240 6.15 4.57 -2.49
N TYR A 241 5.14 5.21 -3.06
CA TYR A 241 4.04 4.54 -3.74
C TYR A 241 3.67 5.26 -5.03
N THR A 242 2.91 4.59 -5.88
CA THR A 242 2.39 5.19 -7.12
C THR A 242 0.99 5.74 -6.86
N ALA A 243 0.82 7.04 -7.05
CA ALA A 243 -0.48 7.66 -7.17
C ALA A 243 -0.92 7.62 -8.64
N TYR A 244 -2.06 6.99 -8.91
CA TYR A 244 -2.57 6.83 -10.27
C TYR A 244 -3.92 7.51 -10.46
N SER A 245 -3.97 8.43 -11.42
CA SER A 245 -5.19 9.19 -11.75
C SER A 245 -6.07 8.51 -12.80
N GLY A 246 -5.65 7.36 -13.33
CA GLY A 246 -6.28 6.71 -14.50
C GLY A 246 -5.61 7.05 -15.83
N SER A 247 -4.74 8.05 -15.86
CA SER A 247 -3.97 8.44 -17.06
C SER A 247 -2.52 8.79 -16.75
N VAL A 248 -2.29 9.48 -15.63
CA VAL A 248 -0.96 9.89 -15.16
C VAL A 248 -0.62 9.13 -13.89
N ALA A 249 0.60 8.59 -13.84
CA ALA A 249 1.21 8.00 -12.66
C ALA A 249 2.33 8.91 -12.15
N ARG A 250 2.43 9.06 -10.83
CA ARG A 250 3.57 9.73 -10.18
C ARG A 250 3.94 9.02 -8.88
N SER A 251 5.17 9.21 -8.44
CA SER A 251 5.62 8.74 -7.12
C SER A 251 5.27 9.77 -6.04
N GLU A 252 4.75 9.28 -4.92
CA GLU A 252 4.48 10.07 -3.71
C GLU A 252 5.16 9.37 -2.53
N LEU A 253 5.49 10.14 -1.49
CA LEU A 253 6.09 9.64 -0.25
C LEU A 253 5.02 9.54 0.83
N LEU A 254 5.04 8.41 1.53
CA LEU A 254 4.27 8.16 2.73
C LEU A 254 5.22 8.12 3.93
N HIS A 255 4.85 8.80 5.00
CA HIS A 255 5.45 8.68 6.33
C HIS A 255 4.40 8.04 7.25
N ALA A 256 4.67 6.86 7.77
CA ALA A 256 3.86 6.19 8.80
C ALA A 256 4.45 6.46 10.19
N THR A 257 3.65 7.01 11.10
CA THR A 257 4.12 7.24 12.49
C THR A 257 3.99 5.97 13.33
N ASP A 258 2.85 5.30 13.23
CA ASP A 258 2.51 4.14 14.06
C ASP A 258 1.62 3.11 13.33
N PHE A 259 1.61 3.16 11.99
CA PHE A 259 0.68 2.41 11.13
C PHE A 259 -0.81 2.67 11.41
N ARG A 260 -1.14 3.78 12.07
CA ARG A 260 -2.52 4.30 12.24
C ARG A 260 -2.65 5.75 11.82
N SER A 261 -1.55 6.50 11.86
CA SER A 261 -1.45 7.85 11.32
C SER A 261 -0.39 7.90 10.21
N PHE A 262 -0.74 8.55 9.10
CA PHE A 262 0.08 8.62 7.90
C PHE A 262 0.09 10.04 7.35
N GLU A 263 1.25 10.51 6.90
CA GLU A 263 1.38 11.69 6.06
C GLU A 263 1.77 11.29 4.65
N MET A 264 1.11 11.88 3.66
CA MET A 264 1.33 11.62 2.25
C MET A 264 1.70 12.92 1.54
N ARG A 265 2.80 12.90 0.79
CA ARG A 265 3.33 14.08 0.10
C ARG A 265 3.76 13.75 -1.33
N PRO A 266 3.40 14.57 -2.34
CA PRO A 266 3.94 14.41 -3.68
C PRO A 266 5.46 14.54 -3.69
N LEU A 267 6.14 13.66 -4.44
CA LEU A 267 7.55 13.88 -4.77
C LEU A 267 7.64 14.88 -5.94
N LYS A 268 8.69 15.69 -5.94
CA LYS A 268 9.01 16.70 -6.95
C LYS A 268 10.23 16.29 -7.77
N GLY A 269 10.43 16.98 -8.88
CA GLY A 269 11.57 16.79 -9.76
C GLY A 269 11.31 15.77 -10.87
N SER A 270 12.20 15.75 -11.86
CA SER A 270 12.02 14.99 -13.11
C SER A 270 11.91 13.48 -12.89
N ALA A 271 12.48 12.94 -11.81
CA ALA A 271 12.45 11.52 -11.52
C ALA A 271 11.11 11.06 -10.91
N ALA A 272 10.37 11.99 -10.28
CA ALA A 272 9.12 11.71 -9.56
C ALA A 272 7.91 11.48 -10.48
N GLU A 273 7.99 11.86 -11.75
CA GLU A 273 6.93 11.69 -12.77
C GLU A 273 6.79 10.24 -13.28
N THR A 274 7.35 9.28 -12.55
CA THR A 274 7.34 7.85 -12.89
C THR A 274 7.02 7.00 -11.66
N LYS A 275 7.06 5.68 -11.81
CA LYS A 275 6.76 4.71 -10.75
C LYS A 275 7.98 3.87 -10.40
N GLY A 276 7.96 3.31 -9.18
CA GLY A 276 8.98 2.35 -8.74
C GLY A 276 10.26 3.01 -8.24
N MET A 277 10.14 4.16 -7.59
CA MET A 277 11.20 4.71 -6.74
C MET A 277 11.27 3.89 -5.44
N ALA A 278 12.46 3.64 -4.89
CA ALA A 278 12.69 2.90 -3.66
C ALA A 278 13.83 3.52 -2.86
N LEU A 279 13.54 3.99 -1.66
CA LEU A 279 14.48 4.68 -0.77
C LEU A 279 15.44 3.70 -0.10
N PHE A 280 16.73 4.04 -0.06
CA PHE A 280 17.70 3.31 0.77
C PHE A 280 17.38 3.51 2.26
N PRO A 281 17.66 2.54 3.14
CA PRO A 281 17.23 2.58 4.54
C PRO A 281 18.03 3.55 5.43
N ARG A 282 18.98 4.30 4.85
CA ARG A 282 19.74 5.37 5.50
C ARG A 282 20.39 6.25 4.43
N ARG A 283 20.95 7.38 4.86
CA ARG A 283 21.78 8.22 4.00
C ARG A 283 23.06 7.50 3.57
N ILE A 284 23.54 7.85 2.38
CA ILE A 284 24.81 7.38 1.82
C ILE A 284 25.66 8.61 1.55
N ASN A 285 26.80 8.72 2.26
CA ASN A 285 27.69 9.89 2.21
C ASN A 285 26.94 11.21 2.50
N GLY A 286 26.04 11.20 3.50
CA GLY A 286 25.28 12.36 3.97
C GLY A 286 24.06 12.74 3.13
N ARG A 287 23.79 12.01 2.04
CA ARG A 287 22.67 12.29 1.11
C ARG A 287 21.64 11.17 1.13
N TYR A 288 20.38 11.51 0.86
CA TYR A 288 19.36 10.51 0.59
C TYR A 288 19.65 9.85 -0.75
N ALA A 289 19.34 8.56 -0.87
CA ALA A 289 19.51 7.79 -2.10
C ALA A 289 18.26 6.99 -2.43
N MET A 290 17.91 6.89 -3.72
CA MET A 290 16.81 6.07 -4.22
C MET A 290 17.23 5.26 -5.44
N LEU A 291 16.69 4.05 -5.58
CA LEU A 291 16.62 3.36 -6.87
C LEU A 291 15.33 3.75 -7.59
N ALA A 292 15.38 4.00 -8.89
CA ALA A 292 14.21 4.35 -9.69
C ALA A 292 14.25 3.70 -11.08
N ARG A 293 13.18 3.87 -11.87
CA ARG A 293 13.09 3.43 -13.27
C ARG A 293 12.44 4.52 -14.13
N GLN A 294 13.15 5.62 -14.28
CA GLN A 294 12.65 6.83 -14.93
C GLN A 294 12.52 6.73 -16.46
N ASP A 295 13.29 5.84 -17.09
CA ASP A 295 13.21 5.57 -18.54
C ASP A 295 12.30 4.38 -18.90
N ASN A 296 11.55 3.87 -17.93
CA ASN A 296 10.69 2.68 -18.03
C ASN A 296 11.40 1.36 -18.36
N GLU A 297 12.73 1.32 -18.39
CA GLU A 297 13.49 0.15 -18.83
C GLU A 297 14.59 -0.28 -17.84
N ASN A 298 15.33 0.69 -17.30
CA ASN A 298 16.58 0.46 -16.58
C ASN A 298 16.48 0.90 -15.10
N VAL A 299 17.35 0.35 -14.24
CA VAL A 299 17.46 0.84 -12.86
C VAL A 299 18.44 2.01 -12.81
N TRP A 300 17.99 3.09 -12.20
CA TRP A 300 18.75 4.32 -11.97
C TRP A 300 19.01 4.51 -10.48
N LEU A 301 20.19 5.01 -10.13
CA LEU A 301 20.56 5.47 -8.81
C LEU A 301 20.44 6.99 -8.76
N LEU A 302 19.69 7.48 -7.78
CA LEU A 302 19.41 8.88 -7.54
C LEU A 302 19.98 9.30 -6.18
N TYR A 303 20.43 10.54 -6.09
CA TYR A 303 20.82 11.17 -4.84
C TYR A 303 20.13 12.51 -4.67
N SER A 304 19.70 12.81 -3.45
CA SER A 304 19.13 14.11 -3.11
C SER A 304 19.58 14.59 -1.72
N ASP A 305 19.55 15.91 -1.53
CA ASP A 305 19.85 16.56 -0.26
C ASP A 305 18.60 16.66 0.64
N ASP A 306 17.41 16.45 0.06
CA ASP A 306 16.13 16.40 0.77
C ASP A 306 15.28 15.19 0.32
N LEU A 307 14.29 14.80 1.13
CA LEU A 307 13.46 13.62 0.88
C LEU A 307 12.44 13.80 -0.26
N TYR A 308 12.16 15.04 -0.67
CA TYR A 308 10.97 15.36 -1.47
C TYR A 308 11.29 15.74 -2.92
N THR A 309 12.50 16.19 -3.22
CA THR A 309 12.91 16.64 -4.57
C THR A 309 13.93 15.67 -5.18
N TRP A 310 13.63 15.11 -6.35
CA TRP A 310 14.45 14.09 -7.01
C TRP A 310 14.61 14.37 -8.51
N ASP A 311 15.85 14.61 -8.94
CA ASP A 311 16.22 14.91 -10.32
C ASP A 311 17.42 14.06 -10.79
N GLY A 312 17.51 13.85 -12.11
CA GLY A 312 18.70 13.27 -12.74
C GLY A 312 18.92 11.78 -12.45
N GLY A 313 20.14 11.41 -12.04
CA GLY A 313 20.52 10.03 -11.71
C GLY A 313 21.55 9.39 -12.64
N GLU A 314 22.14 8.31 -12.17
CA GLU A 314 23.05 7.44 -12.92
C GLU A 314 22.36 6.12 -13.26
N LYS A 315 22.45 5.68 -14.52
CA LYS A 315 21.93 4.38 -14.93
C LYS A 315 22.91 3.30 -14.48
N ILE A 316 22.48 2.44 -13.56
CA ILE A 316 23.37 1.44 -12.95
C ILE A 316 23.08 0.00 -13.41
N ILE A 317 21.84 -0.33 -13.78
CA ILE A 317 21.48 -1.68 -14.21
C ILE A 317 20.63 -1.63 -15.48
N THR A 318 21.12 -2.28 -16.55
CA THR A 318 20.38 -2.49 -17.80
C THR A 318 19.92 -3.96 -17.93
N PRO A 319 18.88 -4.25 -18.74
CA PRO A 319 18.59 -5.60 -19.20
C PRO A 319 19.83 -6.30 -19.77
N LYS A 320 20.10 -7.53 -19.32
CA LYS A 320 21.24 -8.37 -19.74
C LYS A 320 20.85 -9.83 -19.96
N TYR A 321 19.90 -10.34 -19.17
CA TYR A 321 19.44 -11.73 -19.23
C TYR A 321 18.05 -11.85 -19.87
N PHE A 322 17.74 -13.02 -20.46
CA PHE A 322 16.53 -13.19 -21.29
C PHE A 322 15.20 -12.92 -20.55
N TRP A 323 15.18 -13.07 -19.23
CA TRP A 323 13.99 -12.89 -18.39
C TRP A 323 13.73 -11.42 -18.03
N GLU A 324 14.61 -10.50 -18.46
CA GLU A 324 14.55 -9.06 -18.17
C GLU A 324 14.73 -8.20 -19.43
N PHE A 325 14.78 -8.80 -20.63
CA PHE A 325 15.00 -8.09 -21.90
C PHE A 325 13.98 -7.00 -22.23
N PHE A 326 12.76 -7.05 -21.68
CA PHE A 326 11.79 -5.97 -21.88
C PHE A 326 12.02 -4.79 -20.92
N GLN A 327 12.33 -5.08 -19.65
CA GLN A 327 12.73 -4.08 -18.64
C GLN A 327 13.21 -4.78 -17.35
N ILE A 328 13.93 -4.03 -16.54
CA ILE A 328 14.25 -4.36 -15.14
C ILE A 328 13.83 -3.21 -14.21
N GLY A 329 13.43 -3.52 -12.98
CA GLY A 329 13.24 -2.53 -11.91
C GLY A 329 13.58 -3.09 -10.53
N ASN A 330 13.62 -2.22 -9.52
CA ASN A 330 13.62 -2.66 -8.14
C ASN A 330 12.21 -3.14 -7.72
N CYS A 331 12.18 -4.17 -6.87
CA CYS A 331 10.97 -4.56 -6.15
C CYS A 331 10.66 -3.51 -5.07
N GLY A 332 11.63 -3.22 -4.20
CA GLY A 332 11.49 -2.23 -3.14
C GLY A 332 12.85 -1.74 -2.65
N SER A 333 12.87 -1.25 -1.42
CA SER A 333 14.07 -0.69 -0.79
C SER A 333 15.23 -1.69 -0.74
N PRO A 334 16.46 -1.25 -1.07
CA PRO A 334 17.67 -2.03 -0.84
C PRO A 334 17.80 -2.45 0.62
N ILE A 335 18.29 -3.67 0.84
CA ILE A 335 18.48 -4.24 2.18
C ILE A 335 19.99 -4.21 2.48
N GLU A 336 20.37 -3.54 3.57
CA GLU A 336 21.76 -3.54 4.02
C GLU A 336 22.12 -4.92 4.60
N ILE A 337 23.17 -5.53 4.05
CA ILE A 337 23.78 -6.77 4.56
C ILE A 337 25.30 -6.57 4.66
N ASP A 338 26.01 -7.50 5.30
CA ASP A 338 27.46 -7.39 5.52
C ASP A 338 28.25 -7.24 4.20
N GLU A 339 27.77 -7.87 3.13
CA GLU A 339 28.41 -7.90 1.82
C GLU A 339 28.08 -6.69 0.93
N GLY A 340 27.10 -5.87 1.29
CA GLY A 340 26.65 -4.73 0.46
C GLY A 340 25.16 -4.44 0.54
N TRP A 341 24.63 -3.84 -0.52
CA TRP A 341 23.19 -3.60 -0.66
C TRP A 341 22.56 -4.72 -1.47
N LEU A 342 21.79 -5.59 -0.81
CA LEU A 342 20.96 -6.58 -1.47
C LEU A 342 19.73 -5.89 -2.07
N VAL A 343 19.60 -5.95 -3.40
CA VAL A 343 18.46 -5.36 -4.12
C VAL A 343 17.65 -6.48 -4.75
N LEU A 344 16.39 -6.59 -4.31
CA LEU A 344 15.40 -7.41 -5.00
C LEU A 344 14.94 -6.69 -6.27
N THR A 345 14.94 -7.39 -7.39
CA THR A 345 14.62 -6.83 -8.71
C THR A 345 13.49 -7.60 -9.36
N HIS A 346 12.64 -6.93 -10.12
CA HIS A 346 11.75 -7.60 -11.07
C HIS A 346 12.26 -7.42 -12.49
N GLY A 347 12.10 -8.45 -13.31
CA GLY A 347 12.45 -8.46 -14.74
C GLY A 347 11.26 -8.92 -15.57
N VAL A 348 11.13 -8.35 -16.77
CA VAL A 348 10.07 -8.70 -17.72
C VAL A 348 10.67 -9.40 -18.93
N GLY A 349 10.25 -10.65 -19.12
CA GLY A 349 10.69 -11.50 -20.21
C GLY A 349 9.66 -11.63 -21.34
N SER A 350 9.83 -12.69 -22.14
CA SER A 350 8.92 -13.01 -23.24
C SER A 350 7.47 -13.18 -22.76
N VAL A 351 6.51 -12.75 -23.59
CA VAL A 351 5.07 -12.82 -23.29
C VAL A 351 4.69 -12.11 -21.98
N ARG A 352 5.44 -11.05 -21.61
CA ARG A 352 5.28 -10.32 -20.35
C ARG A 352 5.34 -11.22 -19.11
N ASN A 353 6.21 -12.23 -19.11
CA ASN A 353 6.52 -12.98 -17.89
C ASN A 353 7.25 -12.06 -16.91
N TYR A 354 6.62 -11.71 -15.79
CA TYR A 354 7.27 -10.98 -14.70
C TYR A 354 7.88 -11.99 -13.73
N CYS A 355 9.19 -11.87 -13.52
CA CYS A 355 9.93 -12.69 -12.58
C CYS A 355 10.65 -11.81 -11.56
N ILE A 356 11.00 -12.39 -10.41
CA ILE A 356 11.81 -11.74 -9.37
C ILE A 356 13.22 -12.33 -9.42
N GLY A 357 14.22 -11.47 -9.29
CA GLY A 357 15.62 -11.80 -9.10
C GLY A 357 16.25 -10.90 -8.04
N ALA A 358 17.58 -10.89 -7.98
CA ALA A 358 18.31 -10.05 -7.05
C ALA A 358 19.68 -9.63 -7.62
N CYS A 359 20.23 -8.56 -7.07
CA CYS A 359 21.62 -8.17 -7.26
C CYS A 359 22.21 -7.63 -5.96
N LEU A 360 23.54 -7.58 -5.91
CA LEU A 360 24.30 -7.00 -4.81
C LEU A 360 25.03 -5.77 -5.34
N LEU A 361 24.82 -4.62 -4.71
CA LEU A 361 25.57 -3.39 -4.98
C LEU A 361 26.61 -3.17 -3.89
N ASP A 362 27.69 -2.47 -4.22
CA ASP A 362 28.73 -2.10 -3.25
C ASP A 362 28.17 -1.15 -2.18
N ARG A 363 28.56 -1.38 -0.91
CA ARG A 363 28.01 -0.66 0.24
C ARG A 363 28.30 0.84 0.21
N ASP A 364 29.53 1.19 -0.17
CA ASP A 364 30.05 2.55 -0.10
C ASP A 364 29.80 3.30 -1.42
N ASP A 365 29.76 2.56 -2.53
CA ASP A 365 29.49 3.07 -3.87
C ASP A 365 28.40 2.23 -4.59
N PRO A 366 27.11 2.48 -4.31
CA PRO A 366 26.01 1.69 -4.87
C PRO A 366 25.86 1.81 -6.39
N SER A 367 26.68 2.61 -7.08
CA SER A 367 26.77 2.57 -8.55
C SER A 367 27.39 1.26 -9.08
N LYS A 368 28.17 0.57 -8.24
CA LYS A 368 28.88 -0.66 -8.61
C LYS A 368 28.06 -1.91 -8.29
N ILE A 369 27.71 -2.66 -9.33
CA ILE A 369 27.14 -4.00 -9.19
C ILE A 369 28.27 -4.99 -8.85
N LEU A 370 28.18 -5.64 -7.71
CA LEU A 370 29.12 -6.69 -7.28
C LEU A 370 28.72 -8.05 -7.83
N LYS A 371 27.43 -8.38 -7.77
CA LYS A 371 26.88 -9.66 -8.22
C LYS A 371 25.45 -9.50 -8.73
N ARG A 372 25.01 -10.36 -9.66
CA ARG A 372 23.62 -10.36 -10.14
C ARG A 372 23.13 -11.76 -10.53
N MET A 373 21.86 -12.01 -10.29
CA MET A 373 21.19 -13.23 -10.74
C MET A 373 21.12 -13.32 -12.27
N SER A 374 21.64 -14.40 -12.84
CA SER A 374 21.54 -14.67 -14.29
C SER A 374 20.24 -15.39 -14.69
N LEU A 375 19.62 -16.09 -13.73
CA LEU A 375 18.30 -16.72 -13.82
C LEU A 375 17.38 -16.13 -12.75
N PRO A 376 16.05 -16.15 -12.94
CA PRO A 376 15.14 -15.65 -11.92
C PRO A 376 15.20 -16.46 -10.62
N LEU A 377 15.04 -15.75 -9.50
CA LEU A 377 14.88 -16.33 -8.17
C LEU A 377 13.46 -16.88 -7.98
N VAL A 378 12.45 -16.13 -8.40
CA VAL A 378 11.04 -16.57 -8.42
C VAL A 378 10.47 -16.29 -9.80
N HIS A 379 9.72 -17.24 -10.35
CA HIS A 379 9.07 -17.12 -11.64
C HIS A 379 7.65 -17.69 -11.57
N PRO A 380 6.73 -17.23 -12.44
CA PRO A 380 5.36 -17.71 -12.41
C PRO A 380 5.28 -19.21 -12.70
N SER A 381 4.61 -19.95 -11.81
CA SER A 381 4.29 -21.36 -12.02
C SER A 381 3.19 -21.51 -13.07
N PRO A 382 3.26 -22.50 -13.98
CA PRO A 382 2.15 -22.81 -14.89
C PRO A 382 0.83 -23.16 -14.17
N LYS A 383 0.89 -23.54 -12.89
CA LYS A 383 -0.26 -23.87 -12.05
C LYS A 383 -0.84 -22.67 -11.28
N GLU A 384 -0.12 -21.54 -11.23
CA GLU A 384 -0.47 -20.36 -10.43
C GLU A 384 -0.56 -19.09 -11.30
N ARG A 385 -0.84 -19.26 -12.59
CA ARG A 385 -0.90 -18.17 -13.58
C ARG A 385 -2.29 -17.56 -13.77
N ASP A 386 -3.32 -18.10 -13.10
CA ASP A 386 -4.68 -17.62 -13.24
C ASP A 386 -4.91 -16.45 -12.28
N GLY A 387 -5.21 -15.26 -12.82
CA GLY A 387 -5.39 -14.02 -12.04
C GLY A 387 -5.61 -12.80 -12.95
N TYR A 388 -5.59 -11.60 -12.38
CA TYR A 388 -5.81 -10.33 -13.12
C TYR A 388 -4.77 -10.12 -14.21
N VAL A 389 -3.51 -10.47 -13.93
CA VAL A 389 -2.43 -10.46 -14.92
C VAL A 389 -1.73 -11.82 -14.91
N PRO A 390 -1.99 -12.67 -15.92
CA PRO A 390 -1.35 -13.97 -16.00
C PRO A 390 0.17 -13.87 -16.12
N ASN A 391 0.86 -14.86 -15.56
CA ASN A 391 2.32 -14.97 -15.61
C ASN A 391 3.08 -13.82 -14.91
N VAL A 392 2.58 -13.40 -13.75
CA VAL A 392 3.23 -12.37 -12.92
C VAL A 392 3.55 -12.90 -11.54
N VAL A 393 4.80 -12.72 -11.13
CA VAL A 393 5.19 -12.64 -9.72
C VAL A 393 5.83 -11.28 -9.47
N TYR A 394 5.44 -10.61 -8.39
CA TYR A 394 5.88 -9.25 -8.11
C TYR A 394 5.98 -8.98 -6.60
N SER A 395 6.94 -8.18 -6.17
CA SER A 395 7.09 -7.80 -4.77
C SER A 395 7.44 -6.32 -4.66
N CYS A 396 7.09 -5.72 -3.53
CA CYS A 396 7.44 -4.35 -3.15
C CYS A 396 8.48 -4.31 -2.01
N GLY A 397 9.06 -5.46 -1.63
CA GLY A 397 10.11 -5.53 -0.61
C GLY A 397 10.30 -6.92 -0.01
N GLY A 398 11.42 -7.10 0.68
CA GLY A 398 11.74 -8.30 1.45
C GLY A 398 12.40 -7.92 2.77
N LEU A 399 12.54 -8.88 3.66
CA LEU A 399 13.14 -8.66 4.98
C LEU A 399 14.25 -9.68 5.22
N VAL A 400 15.41 -9.21 5.68
CA VAL A 400 16.50 -10.08 6.11
C VAL A 400 16.54 -10.14 7.63
N TYR A 401 16.64 -11.36 8.15
CA TYR A 401 16.83 -11.62 9.57
C TYR A 401 17.65 -12.92 9.73
N ASP A 402 18.66 -12.88 10.59
CA ASP A 402 19.56 -14.02 10.85
C ASP A 402 20.10 -14.70 9.58
N ARG A 403 20.70 -13.91 8.69
CA ARG A 403 21.22 -14.33 7.37
C ARG A 403 20.22 -15.11 6.50
N THR A 404 18.92 -14.91 6.73
CA THR A 404 17.85 -15.45 5.88
C THR A 404 17.06 -14.29 5.30
N LEU A 405 16.69 -14.39 4.02
CA LEU A 405 15.75 -13.50 3.36
C LEU A 405 14.35 -14.11 3.44
N LEU A 406 13.38 -13.33 3.91
CA LEU A 406 11.95 -13.57 3.70
C LEU A 406 11.45 -12.68 2.57
N LEU A 407 10.86 -13.31 1.56
CA LEU A 407 10.30 -12.67 0.39
C LEU A 407 8.79 -12.92 0.33
N PRO A 408 7.95 -11.96 0.74
CA PRO A 408 6.55 -11.93 0.35
C PRO A 408 6.45 -11.45 -1.11
N TYR A 409 5.58 -12.08 -1.90
CA TYR A 409 5.36 -11.70 -3.30
C TYR A 409 3.91 -11.96 -3.73
N GLY A 410 3.38 -11.04 -4.55
CA GLY A 410 2.13 -11.19 -5.26
C GLY A 410 2.23 -12.20 -6.40
N VAL A 411 1.13 -12.91 -6.63
CA VAL A 411 0.98 -13.90 -7.70
C VAL A 411 -0.24 -13.52 -8.54
N ALA A 412 0.00 -13.36 -9.84
CA ALA A 412 -0.99 -13.04 -10.87
C ALA A 412 -1.91 -11.85 -10.53
N ASP A 413 -1.39 -10.85 -9.81
CA ASP A 413 -2.13 -9.69 -9.29
C ASP A 413 -3.43 -10.08 -8.54
N SER A 414 -3.37 -11.16 -7.76
CA SER A 414 -4.55 -11.75 -7.10
C SER A 414 -4.36 -12.00 -5.62
N PHE A 415 -3.28 -12.67 -5.23
CA PHE A 415 -3.01 -13.05 -3.85
C PHE A 415 -1.52 -12.92 -3.53
N THR A 416 -1.16 -13.04 -2.25
CA THR A 416 0.23 -13.00 -1.79
C THR A 416 0.69 -14.37 -1.30
N ALA A 417 1.91 -14.76 -1.69
CA ALA A 417 2.63 -15.94 -1.22
C ALA A 417 3.95 -15.53 -0.56
N PHE A 418 4.63 -16.49 0.08
CA PHE A 418 5.87 -16.26 0.82
C PHE A 418 6.91 -17.31 0.46
N ALA A 419 8.17 -16.91 0.38
CA ALA A 419 9.30 -17.82 0.25
C ALA A 419 10.51 -17.28 1.01
N SER A 420 11.45 -18.14 1.36
CA SER A 420 12.69 -17.76 2.05
C SER A 420 13.91 -18.43 1.47
N VAL A 421 15.08 -17.84 1.69
CA VAL A 421 16.38 -18.39 1.27
C VAL A 421 17.49 -17.87 2.18
N SER A 422 18.53 -18.68 2.42
CA SER A 422 19.71 -18.20 3.14
C SER A 422 20.46 -17.17 2.28
N LEU A 423 21.10 -16.19 2.90
CA LEU A 423 21.94 -15.23 2.17
C LEU A 423 23.12 -15.93 1.52
N ASP A 424 23.65 -17.00 2.13
CA ASP A 424 24.79 -17.74 1.61
C ASP A 424 24.44 -18.42 0.28
N ASP A 425 23.30 -19.11 0.21
CA ASP A 425 22.82 -19.75 -1.02
C ASP A 425 22.47 -18.70 -2.08
N LEU A 426 21.81 -17.61 -1.68
CA LEU A 426 21.42 -16.52 -2.57
C LEU A 426 22.65 -15.85 -3.19
N LEU A 427 23.65 -15.49 -2.40
CA LEU A 427 24.89 -14.87 -2.85
C LEU A 427 25.80 -15.84 -3.63
N GLY A 428 25.72 -17.14 -3.33
CA GLY A 428 26.40 -18.20 -4.06
C GLY A 428 25.81 -18.45 -5.45
N ALA A 429 24.50 -18.19 -5.63
CA ALA A 429 23.82 -18.34 -6.92
C ALA A 429 24.01 -17.15 -7.88
N MET A 430 24.51 -16.01 -7.39
CA MET A 430 24.79 -14.84 -8.24
C MET A 430 26.17 -14.92 -8.89
N SER A 431 26.28 -14.38 -10.11
CA SER A 431 27.53 -14.34 -10.90
C SER A 431 28.10 -12.93 -11.04
#